data_AF-A0A165EXE4-F1
#
_entry.id   AF-A0A165EXE4-F1
#
_cell.length_a   1.000
_cell.length_b   1.000
_cell.length_c   1.000
_cell.angle_alpha   90.00
_cell.angle_beta   90.00
_cell.angle_gamma   90.00
#
_symmetry.space_group_name_H-M   'P 1'
#
loop_
_entity.id
_entity.type
_entity.pdbx_description
1 polymer ?
#
loop_
_entity_poly.entity_id
_entity_poly.type
_entity_poly.pdbx_seq_one_letter_code
_entity_poly.pdbx_strand_id
1 'polypeptide(L)'
;MSDWAASAALAGVGASAFLSATVLPGNSELALSAFLYKWPDWLWASLAVATLANSAGSATSLYLGRLAPKKELPPRVARWFGRFGPAALVASWVPLVGDALPLAAGWLRLPFAPCLAWIALGKFLRYAALAFALRLA
;
A
#
# COMPACT_ATOMS: atom_id res chain seq x y z
N MET A 1 -3.47 24.64 19.32
CA MET A 1 -3.27 23.32 19.99
C MET A 1 -3.86 22.15 19.21
N SER A 2 -4.68 22.34 18.17
CA SER A 2 -5.22 21.27 17.31
C SER A 2 -4.18 20.64 16.37
N ASP A 3 -3.26 21.45 15.85
CA ASP A 3 -2.46 21.07 14.67
C ASP A 3 -1.28 20.15 15.01
N TRP A 4 -0.75 20.25 16.24
CA TRP A 4 0.27 19.32 16.72
C TRP A 4 -0.32 17.92 16.93
N ALA A 5 -1.54 17.84 17.45
CA ALA A 5 -2.24 16.57 17.68
C ALA A 5 -2.61 15.92 16.35
N ALA A 6 -3.06 16.70 15.37
CA ALA A 6 -3.30 16.23 14.01
C ALA A 6 -2.00 15.73 13.37
N SER A 7 -0.88 16.46 13.50
CA SER A 7 0.41 16.04 12.94
C SER A 7 0.95 14.74 13.57
N ALA A 8 0.82 14.58 14.89
CA ALA A 8 1.21 13.35 15.58
C ALA A 8 0.32 12.17 15.16
N ALA A 9 -0.99 12.37 15.06
CA ALA A 9 -1.91 11.34 14.59
C ALA A 9 -1.67 10.97 13.11
N LEU A 10 -1.33 11.94 12.27
CA LEU A 10 -0.94 11.73 10.86
C LEU A 10 0.32 10.86 10.75
N ALA A 11 1.31 11.07 11.62
CA ALA A 11 2.48 10.18 11.71
C ALA A 11 2.06 8.75 12.11
N GLY A 12 1.09 8.61 13.01
CA GLY A 12 0.48 7.32 13.35
C GLY A 12 -0.20 6.63 12.16
N VAL A 13 -0.90 7.38 11.32
CA VAL A 13 -1.47 6.87 10.05
C VAL A 13 -0.36 6.38 9.13
N GLY A 14 0.72 7.15 8.97
CA GLY A 14 1.90 6.75 8.19
C GLY A 14 2.53 5.46 8.71
N ALA A 15 2.77 5.36 10.02
CA ALA A 15 3.33 4.17 10.64
C ALA A 15 2.43 2.94 10.42
N SER A 16 1.12 3.08 10.63
CA SER A 16 0.14 2.02 10.36
C SER A 16 0.14 1.60 8.89
N ALA A 17 0.15 2.57 7.96
CA ALA A 17 0.21 2.34 6.52
C ALA A 17 1.49 1.61 6.09
N PHE A 18 2.65 2.00 6.60
CA PHE A 18 3.93 1.34 6.32
C PHE A 18 3.96 -0.09 6.84
N LEU A 19 3.63 -0.29 8.13
CA LEU A 19 3.67 -1.61 8.78
C LEU A 19 2.64 -2.56 8.18
N SER A 20 1.49 -2.03 7.77
CA SER A 20 0.45 -2.82 7.15
C SER A 20 0.90 -3.41 5.82
N ALA A 21 1.74 -2.69 5.07
CA ALA A 21 2.28 -3.14 3.79
C ALA A 21 3.47 -4.11 3.89
N THR A 22 4.10 -4.20 5.07
CA THR A 22 5.28 -5.05 5.31
C THR A 22 4.96 -6.34 6.06
N VAL A 23 4.11 -6.31 7.09
CA VAL A 23 3.93 -7.47 8.00
C VAL A 23 2.51 -7.58 8.58
N LEU A 24 1.82 -6.46 8.85
CA LEU A 24 0.56 -6.48 9.61
C LEU A 24 -0.69 -6.46 8.71
N PRO A 25 -1.59 -7.46 8.75
CA PRO A 25 -2.80 -7.42 7.95
C PRO A 25 -3.71 -6.24 8.35
N GLY A 26 -4.13 -5.45 7.36
CA GLY A 26 -5.41 -4.72 7.37
C GLY A 26 -5.59 -3.48 8.26
N ASN A 27 -4.55 -2.98 8.94
CA ASN A 27 -4.78 -1.95 9.99
C ASN A 27 -4.77 -0.49 9.52
N SER A 28 -4.34 -0.23 8.27
CA SER A 28 -4.13 1.15 7.79
C SER A 28 -5.40 1.89 7.37
N GLU A 29 -6.45 1.18 6.94
CA GLU A 29 -7.74 1.78 6.57
C GLU A 29 -8.51 2.27 7.79
N LEU A 30 -8.48 1.49 8.88
CA LEU A 30 -9.05 1.87 10.16
C LEU A 30 -8.35 3.10 10.74
N ALA A 31 -7.01 3.15 10.66
CA ALA A 31 -6.25 4.31 11.09
C ALA A 31 -6.59 5.57 10.27
N LEU A 32 -6.67 5.45 8.93
CA LEU A 32 -7.01 6.57 8.05
C LEU A 32 -8.46 7.06 8.27
N SER A 33 -9.41 6.13 8.39
CA SER A 33 -10.82 6.47 8.61
C SER A 33 -11.05 7.15 9.97
N ALA A 34 -10.46 6.62 11.04
CA ALA A 34 -10.52 7.25 12.36
C ALA A 34 -9.87 8.64 12.37
N PHE A 35 -8.77 8.82 11.64
CA PHE A 35 -8.13 10.12 11.50
C PHE A 35 -9.03 11.12 10.77
N LEU A 36 -9.60 10.73 9.61
CA LEU A 36 -10.47 11.60 8.81
C LEU A 36 -11.78 11.93 9.50
N TYR A 37 -12.30 11.03 10.34
CA TYR A 37 -13.47 11.30 11.18
C TYR A 37 -13.21 12.46 12.16
N LYS A 38 -12.00 12.55 12.71
CA LYS A 38 -11.62 13.60 13.67
C LYS A 38 -11.08 14.87 13.01
N TRP A 39 -10.41 14.76 11.87
CA TRP A 39 -9.80 15.88 11.12
C TRP A 39 -10.11 15.80 9.62
N PRO A 40 -11.36 16.06 9.20
CA PRO A 40 -11.80 15.90 7.81
C PRO A 40 -11.12 16.86 6.81
N ASP A 41 -10.62 18.00 7.28
CA ASP A 41 -9.89 18.98 6.46
C ASP A 41 -8.49 18.50 6.04
N TRP A 42 -7.93 17.51 6.75
CA TRP A 42 -6.61 16.94 6.49
C TRP A 42 -6.63 15.81 5.44
N LEU A 43 -7.65 15.79 4.59
CA LEU A 43 -7.86 14.78 3.55
C LEU A 43 -6.62 14.56 2.70
N TRP A 44 -6.12 15.60 2.04
CA TRP A 44 -5.03 15.45 1.09
C TRP A 44 -3.71 15.10 1.76
N ALA A 45 -3.45 15.67 2.94
CA ALA A 45 -2.25 15.36 3.72
C ALA A 45 -2.25 13.88 4.17
N SER A 46 -3.36 13.39 4.69
CA SER A 46 -3.50 11.98 5.12
C SER A 46 -3.47 10.99 3.97
N LEU A 47 -4.09 11.32 2.83
CA LEU A 47 -3.98 10.54 1.59
C LEU A 47 -2.54 10.44 1.10
N ALA A 48 -1.82 11.56 1.06
CA ALA A 48 -0.43 11.59 0.62
C ALA A 48 0.46 10.77 1.56
N VAL A 49 0.36 10.99 2.87
CA VAL A 49 1.16 10.26 3.88
C VAL A 49 0.86 8.77 3.86
N ALA A 50 -0.42 8.37 3.85
CA ALA A 50 -0.80 6.96 3.82
C ALA A 50 -0.30 6.28 2.53
N THR A 51 -0.47 6.93 1.38
CA THR A 51 0.00 6.40 0.09
C THR A 51 1.51 6.24 0.05
N LEU A 52 2.26 7.27 0.46
CA LEU A 52 3.73 7.23 0.47
C LEU A 52 4.25 6.16 1.42
N ALA A 53 3.72 6.11 2.64
CA ALA A 53 4.14 5.15 3.65
C ALA A 53 3.81 3.71 3.24
N ASN A 54 2.61 3.46 2.71
CA ASN A 54 2.23 2.12 2.25
C ASN A 54 3.05 1.69 1.01
N SER A 55 3.32 2.62 0.08
CA SER A 55 4.16 2.36 -1.08
C SER A 55 5.60 2.05 -0.68
N ALA A 56 6.14 2.76 0.33
CA ALA A 56 7.46 2.47 0.89
C ALA A 56 7.51 1.09 1.56
N GLY A 57 6.50 0.71 2.34
CA GLY A 57 6.42 -0.64 2.91
C GLY A 57 6.32 -1.73 1.83
N SER A 58 5.52 -1.49 0.79
CA SER A 58 5.44 -2.38 -0.38
C SER A 58 6.76 -2.46 -1.14
N ALA A 59 7.52 -1.36 -1.23
CA ALA A 59 8.86 -1.35 -1.81
C ALA A 59 9.86 -2.18 -0.99
N THR A 60 9.73 -2.15 0.34
CA THR A 60 10.50 -3.03 1.23
C THR A 60 10.16 -4.49 0.96
N SER A 61 8.88 -4.85 0.88
CA SER A 61 8.44 -6.21 0.51
C SER A 61 8.95 -6.63 -0.87
N LEU A 62 8.89 -5.74 -1.86
CA LEU A 62 9.44 -5.95 -3.21
C LEU A 62 10.95 -6.20 -3.18
N TYR A 63 11.69 -5.45 -2.38
CA TYR A 63 13.13 -5.62 -2.21
C TYR A 63 13.47 -6.95 -1.52
N LEU A 64 12.77 -7.29 -0.42
CA LEU A 64 12.92 -8.56 0.28
C LEU A 64 12.65 -9.75 -0.64
N GLY A 65 11.63 -9.66 -1.49
CA GLY A 65 11.32 -10.69 -2.48
C GLY A 65 12.45 -10.92 -3.48
N ARG A 66 13.18 -9.85 -3.87
CA ARG A 66 14.34 -9.96 -4.79
C ARG A 66 15.53 -10.68 -4.16
N LEU A 67 15.69 -10.55 -2.83
CA LEU A 67 16.75 -11.23 -2.06
C LEU A 67 16.42 -12.69 -1.77
N ALA A 68 15.15 -13.09 -1.87
CA ALA A 68 14.73 -14.45 -1.61
C ALA A 68 15.38 -15.45 -2.59
N PRO A 69 15.71 -16.69 -2.14
CA PRO A 69 16.19 -17.74 -3.02
C PRO A 69 15.20 -18.00 -4.15
N LYS A 70 15.69 -18.27 -5.37
CA LYS A 70 14.80 -18.57 -6.50
C LYS A 70 13.96 -19.81 -6.17
N LYS A 71 12.65 -19.65 -6.16
CA LYS A 71 11.68 -20.74 -6.05
C LYS A 71 10.59 -20.50 -7.10
N GLU A 72 10.01 -21.58 -7.59
CA GLU A 72 8.84 -21.48 -8.45
C GLU A 72 7.66 -20.95 -7.63
N LEU A 73 7.13 -19.80 -8.07
CA LEU A 73 5.84 -19.34 -7.57
C LEU A 73 4.73 -20.27 -8.06
N PRO A 74 3.58 -20.31 -7.36
CA PRO A 74 2.42 -21.06 -7.83
C PRO A 74 2.11 -20.73 -9.31
N PRO A 75 1.82 -21.73 -10.18
CA PRO A 75 1.65 -21.53 -11.62
C PRO A 75 0.60 -20.47 -12.00
N ARG A 76 -0.40 -20.27 -11.13
CA ARG A 76 -1.40 -19.20 -11.29
C ARG A 76 -0.79 -17.81 -11.15
N VAL A 77 0.04 -17.61 -10.13
CA VAL A 77 0.72 -16.33 -9.85
C VAL A 77 1.75 -16.05 -10.94
N ALA A 78 2.54 -17.05 -11.32
CA ALA A 78 3.52 -16.93 -12.40
C ALA A 78 2.87 -16.57 -13.75
N ARG A 79 1.78 -17.25 -14.15
CA ARG A 79 1.04 -16.90 -15.38
C ARG A 79 0.45 -15.49 -15.34
N TRP A 80 -0.06 -15.07 -14.18
CA TRP A 80 -0.67 -13.76 -14.02
C TRP A 80 0.37 -12.64 -14.18
N PHE A 81 1.53 -12.76 -13.51
CA PHE A 81 2.66 -11.85 -13.73
C PHE A 81 3.28 -11.97 -15.13
N GLY A 82 3.26 -13.15 -15.77
CA GLY A 82 3.69 -13.30 -17.16
C GLY A 82 2.81 -12.56 -18.15
N ARG A 83 1.50 -12.45 -17.88
CA ARG A 83 0.54 -11.73 -18.74
C ARG A 83 0.51 -10.23 -18.51
N PHE A 84 0.53 -9.80 -17.25
CA PHE A 84 0.32 -8.39 -16.87
C PHE A 84 1.61 -7.67 -16.43
N GLY A 85 2.69 -8.40 -16.18
CA GLY A 85 3.95 -7.83 -15.74
C GLY A 85 3.80 -6.97 -14.48
N PRO A 86 4.47 -5.81 -14.40
CA PRO A 86 4.34 -4.86 -13.30
C PRO A 86 2.92 -4.33 -13.08
N ALA A 87 2.07 -4.25 -14.11
CA ALA A 87 0.72 -3.71 -13.99
C ALA A 87 -0.19 -4.55 -13.08
N ALA A 88 0.15 -5.83 -12.87
CA ALA A 88 -0.46 -6.70 -11.88
C ALA A 88 -0.45 -6.09 -10.46
N LEU A 89 0.53 -5.22 -10.16
CA LEU A 89 0.67 -4.60 -8.85
C LEU A 89 -0.38 -3.54 -8.54
N VAL A 90 -1.18 -3.09 -9.51
CA VAL A 90 -2.37 -2.28 -9.21
C VAL A 90 -3.33 -3.04 -8.32
N ALA A 91 -3.44 -4.36 -8.48
CA ALA A 91 -4.29 -5.18 -7.62
C ALA A 91 -3.75 -5.32 -6.18
N SER A 92 -2.57 -4.74 -5.86
CA SER A 92 -2.09 -4.61 -4.47
C SER A 92 -3.00 -3.75 -3.59
N TRP A 93 -4.02 -3.13 -4.20
CA TRP A 93 -5.07 -2.42 -3.52
C TRP A 93 -6.04 -3.32 -2.74
N VAL A 94 -6.14 -4.63 -3.07
CA VAL A 94 -7.09 -5.55 -2.41
C VAL A 94 -6.57 -5.94 -1.02
N PRO A 95 -7.39 -5.82 0.05
CA PRO A 95 -6.98 -6.23 1.40
C PRO A 95 -6.60 -7.72 1.46
N LEU A 96 -5.69 -8.07 2.39
CA LEU A 96 -5.05 -9.40 2.58
C LEU A 96 -4.12 -9.89 1.46
N VAL A 97 -4.57 -9.87 0.20
CA VAL A 97 -3.79 -10.41 -0.93
C VAL A 97 -2.76 -9.40 -1.43
N GLY A 98 -3.07 -8.10 -1.28
CA GLY A 98 -2.36 -7.03 -1.96
C GLY A 98 -0.91 -6.84 -1.55
N ASP A 99 -0.55 -7.10 -0.29
CA ASP A 99 0.82 -6.88 0.22
C ASP A 99 1.76 -8.06 -0.08
N ALA A 100 1.21 -9.23 -0.44
CA ALA A 100 1.99 -10.36 -0.95
C ALA A 100 2.41 -10.16 -2.42
N LEU A 101 1.69 -9.33 -3.19
CA LEU A 101 1.98 -9.10 -4.61
C LEU A 101 3.33 -8.38 -4.84
N PRO A 102 3.69 -7.30 -4.11
CA PRO A 102 5.02 -6.71 -4.19
C PRO A 102 6.13 -7.73 -3.90
N LEU A 103 5.97 -8.55 -2.85
CA LEU A 103 6.92 -9.61 -2.51
C LEU A 103 7.07 -10.62 -3.67
N ALA A 104 5.96 -11.09 -4.24
CA ALA A 104 5.98 -12.01 -5.38
C ALA A 104 6.60 -11.39 -6.64
N ALA A 105 6.31 -10.13 -6.94
CA ALA A 105 6.94 -9.39 -8.04
C ALA A 105 8.46 -9.26 -7.85
N GLY A 106 8.90 -9.11 -6.59
CA GLY A 106 10.31 -9.10 -6.21
C GLY A 106 10.96 -10.45 -6.45
N TRP A 107 10.27 -11.51 -6.05
CA TRP A 107 10.71 -12.89 -6.25
C TRP A 107 10.91 -13.23 -7.73
N LEU A 108 10.01 -12.74 -8.59
CA LEU A 108 10.11 -12.84 -10.05
C LEU A 108 11.13 -11.87 -10.68
N ARG A 109 11.76 -11.00 -9.89
CA ARG A 109 12.73 -9.99 -10.33
C ARG A 109 12.18 -9.02 -11.39
N LEU A 110 10.88 -8.71 -11.33
CA LEU A 110 10.23 -7.73 -12.22
C LEU A 110 10.86 -6.34 -12.06
N PRO A 111 10.93 -5.52 -13.13
CA PRO A 111 11.64 -4.24 -13.11
C PRO A 111 11.13 -3.30 -12.00
N PHE A 112 12.06 -2.80 -11.16
CA PHE A 112 11.72 -2.16 -9.89
C PHE A 112 10.93 -0.85 -10.06
N ALA A 113 11.35 0.03 -10.96
CA ALA A 113 10.70 1.32 -11.17
C ALA A 113 9.24 1.20 -11.67
N PRO A 114 8.93 0.39 -12.70
CA PRO A 114 7.55 0.11 -13.08
C PRO A 114 6.73 -0.48 -11.92
N CYS A 115 7.31 -1.40 -11.15
CA CYS A 115 6.62 -1.97 -9.99
C CYS A 115 6.23 -0.89 -8.97
N LEU A 116 7.15 0.02 -8.63
CA LEU A 116 6.86 1.12 -7.70
C LEU A 116 5.74 2.02 -8.20
N ALA A 117 5.73 2.37 -9.50
CA ALA A 117 4.70 3.22 -10.07
C ALA A 117 3.30 2.59 -9.95
N TRP A 118 3.18 1.30 -10.29
CA TRP A 118 1.91 0.57 -10.20
C TRP A 118 1.47 0.30 -8.76
N ILE A 119 2.41 0.06 -7.85
CA ILE A 119 2.13 -0.01 -6.40
C ILE A 119 1.56 1.33 -5.92
N ALA A 120 2.27 2.43 -6.18
CA ALA A 120 1.84 3.76 -5.72
C ALA A 120 0.45 4.12 -6.25
N LEU A 121 0.18 3.82 -7.53
CA LEU A 121 -1.14 3.99 -8.11
C LEU A 121 -2.21 3.15 -7.40
N GLY A 122 -1.95 1.86 -7.17
CA GLY A 122 -2.89 0.98 -6.47
C GLY A 122 -3.18 1.44 -5.04
N LYS A 123 -2.15 1.85 -4.28
CA LYS A 123 -2.30 2.34 -2.90
C LYS A 123 -3.05 3.67 -2.86
N PHE A 124 -2.77 4.58 -3.79
CA PHE A 124 -3.52 5.83 -3.92
C PHE A 124 -5.00 5.57 -4.19
N LEU A 125 -5.31 4.70 -5.15
CA LEU A 125 -6.70 4.35 -5.49
C LEU A 125 -7.45 3.76 -4.29
N ARG A 126 -6.80 2.91 -3.49
CA ARG A 126 -7.39 2.33 -2.27
C ARG A 126 -7.79 3.41 -1.27
N TYR A 127 -6.84 4.28 -0.92
CA TYR A 127 -7.08 5.31 0.09
C TYR A 127 -8.02 6.39 -0.40
N ALA A 128 -7.95 6.77 -1.68
CA ALA A 128 -8.88 7.69 -2.29
C ALA A 128 -10.31 7.14 -2.24
N ALA A 129 -10.53 5.89 -2.67
CA ALA A 129 -11.84 5.26 -2.64
C ALA A 129 -12.43 5.24 -1.21
N LEU A 130 -11.63 4.87 -0.22
CA LEU A 130 -12.05 4.90 1.20
C LEU A 130 -12.39 6.33 1.66
N ALA A 131 -11.51 7.29 1.39
CA ALA A 131 -11.68 8.66 1.88
C ALA A 131 -12.89 9.36 1.23
N PHE A 132 -13.15 9.10 -0.06
CA PHE A 132 -14.35 9.60 -0.72
C PHE A 132 -15.62 8.89 -0.25
N ALA A 133 -15.57 7.58 -0.01
CA ALA A 133 -16.70 6.85 0.57
C ALA A 133 -17.09 7.41 1.95
N LEU A 134 -16.11 7.74 2.80
CA LEU A 134 -16.34 8.36 4.11
C LEU A 134 -16.90 9.78 4.03
N ARG A 135 -16.65 10.52 2.94
CA ARG A 135 -17.22 11.86 2.74
C ARG A 135 -18.66 11.84 2.21
N LEU A 136 -19.06 10.73 1.61
CA LEU A 136 -20.41 10.54 1.05
C LEU A 136 -21.38 9.90 2.06
N ALA A 137 -20.86 9.39 3.17
CA ALA A 137 -21.61 8.79 4.28
C ALA A 137 -21.89 9.82 5.38
#